data_AF-A0A924YNB4-F1
#
_entry.id   AF-A0A924YNB4-F1
#
_cell.length_a   1.000
_cell.length_b   1.000
_cell.length_c   1.000
_cell.angle_alpha   90.00
_cell.angle_beta   90.00
_cell.angle_gamma   90.00
#
_symmetry.space_group_name_H-M   'P 1'
#
loop_
_entity.id
_entity.type
_entity.pdbx_description
1 polymer ?
#
loop_
_entity_poly.entity_id
_entity_poly.type
_entity_poly.pdbx_seq_one_letter_code
_entity_poly.pdbx_strand_id
1 'polypeptide(L)'
;MSEPNGQPIYDQQVEVTFALGSGSRGRAYLLERDGRLFASPLNWYARTQKWGLAPGYSPNSHKRFEREVGQGCLMCHTGRMNEVPAPPNVSSSPTFLEAAIGCERCHGPGQRHLDYHSVRKQTRVLSEVEVDPITNPAKLETAQREDVCNQCHLQGQSQHLRYGRRAFDFRPGMRLEDVWLIFLSDERHTSTGQTLAISQVEQMRSSTCYSRSDGRFGCLSCHAAHSVPAPSERADFYRQRCLSCHAESGCKLPETQRLLAPEANSCIACHMPSLGTSDVPHTSQTDHRILRRPEESRSEHAARPANTDLVLFDDADQRIPKWEAQRARGLMLAGLAEKTRERRFAAEAESLLEATRKIARDDVEVIDWLGVTKLLLGKTPEARALWQSGLALEPRSESLLVRLAFFSHDLRDLPAAADYFDRLFEVNPSHAAFHGRQAHILGQLGNFDRAIQEANRAIELDPTLSQVHEWLAQVHQRRGQKDLSKYHQEMARKLRQAGF
;
A
#
# COMPACT_ATOMS: atom_id res chain seq x y z
N MET A 1 4.93 15.99 -22.96
CA MET A 1 4.53 17.25 -22.28
C MET A 1 4.62 18.38 -23.28
N SER A 2 3.71 19.36 -23.24
CA SER A 2 3.69 20.48 -24.17
C SER A 2 3.55 21.84 -23.48
N GLU A 3 4.04 22.88 -24.13
CA GLU A 3 3.73 24.28 -23.83
C GLU A 3 2.23 24.55 -24.01
N PRO A 4 1.69 25.66 -23.46
CA PRO A 4 0.29 26.06 -23.66
C PRO A 4 -0.14 26.19 -25.12
N ASN A 5 0.79 26.44 -26.03
CA ASN A 5 0.57 26.54 -27.48
C ASN A 5 0.56 25.15 -28.18
N GLY A 6 0.72 24.06 -27.43
CA GLY A 6 0.76 22.69 -27.95
C GLY A 6 2.13 22.19 -28.40
N GLN A 7 3.20 23.00 -28.37
CA GLN A 7 4.55 22.55 -28.72
C GLN A 7 5.10 21.58 -27.67
N PRO A 8 5.63 20.41 -28.05
CA PRO A 8 6.19 19.47 -27.09
C PRO A 8 7.43 20.07 -26.39
N ILE A 9 7.42 20.10 -25.05
CA ILE A 9 8.59 20.41 -24.21
C ILE A 9 9.51 19.20 -24.15
N TYR A 10 8.92 18.01 -24.02
CA TYR A 10 9.61 16.73 -24.14
C TYR A 10 8.61 15.60 -24.39
N ASP A 11 9.11 14.45 -24.85
CA ASP A 11 8.39 13.18 -24.94
C ASP A 11 9.16 12.10 -24.15
N GLN A 12 8.44 11.18 -23.50
CA GLN A 12 9.03 10.07 -22.76
C GLN A 12 8.25 8.81 -23.09
N GLN A 13 8.97 7.82 -23.60
CA GLN A 13 8.45 6.48 -23.83
C GLN A 13 8.99 5.56 -22.75
N VAL A 14 8.12 4.72 -22.21
CA VAL A 14 8.46 3.77 -21.17
C VAL A 14 7.81 2.43 -21.48
N GLU A 15 8.54 1.36 -21.26
CA GLU A 15 8.04 0.00 -21.43
C GLU A 15 7.14 -0.39 -20.24
N VAL A 16 5.95 -0.91 -20.54
CA VAL A 16 5.06 -1.50 -19.55
C VAL A 16 5.34 -2.99 -19.48
N THR A 17 5.90 -3.44 -18.35
CA THR A 17 6.29 -4.83 -18.13
C THR A 17 5.10 -5.68 -17.67
N PHE A 18 4.21 -5.12 -16.84
CA PHE A 18 3.09 -5.87 -16.26
C PHE A 18 1.77 -5.10 -16.29
N ALA A 19 0.66 -5.84 -16.29
CA ALA A 19 -0.67 -5.33 -16.00
C ALA A 19 -1.17 -5.91 -14.67
N LEU A 20 -1.64 -5.05 -13.78
CA LEU A 20 -2.11 -5.37 -12.44
C LEU A 20 -3.62 -5.21 -12.33
N GLY A 21 -4.28 -6.18 -11.69
CA GLY A 21 -5.72 -6.18 -11.40
C GLY A 21 -6.53 -7.10 -12.31
N SER A 22 -7.75 -7.44 -11.89
CA SER A 22 -8.63 -8.41 -12.57
C SER A 22 -9.17 -7.94 -13.92
N GLY A 23 -8.94 -6.68 -14.29
CA GLY A 23 -9.44 -6.08 -15.53
C GLY A 23 -10.96 -5.84 -15.59
N SER A 24 -11.73 -6.31 -14.60
CA SER A 24 -13.18 -6.13 -14.55
C SER A 24 -13.60 -4.76 -13.99
N ARG A 25 -12.77 -4.18 -13.13
CA ARG A 25 -12.95 -2.81 -12.59
C ARG A 25 -11.98 -1.83 -13.23
N GLY A 26 -10.70 -2.20 -13.25
CA GLY A 26 -9.65 -1.46 -13.93
C GLY A 26 -8.41 -2.32 -14.16
N ARG A 27 -7.50 -1.80 -14.97
CA ARG A 27 -6.15 -2.34 -15.20
C ARG A 27 -5.15 -1.24 -14.87
N ALA A 28 -4.27 -1.54 -13.93
CA ALA A 28 -3.09 -0.73 -13.68
C ALA A 28 -1.91 -1.30 -14.46
N TYR A 29 -0.92 -0.47 -14.73
CA TYR A 29 0.24 -0.84 -15.54
C TYR A 29 1.50 -0.57 -14.74
N LEU A 30 2.42 -1.54 -14.73
CA LEU A 30 3.64 -1.49 -13.96
C LEU A 30 4.85 -1.58 -14.88
N LEU A 31 5.89 -0.84 -14.49
CA LEU A 31 7.21 -0.84 -15.11
C LEU A 31 8.17 -1.55 -14.17
N GLU A 32 9.14 -2.25 -14.72
CA GLU A 32 10.22 -2.86 -13.95
C GLU A 32 11.55 -2.14 -14.21
N ARG A 33 12.26 -1.76 -13.14
CA ARG A 33 13.63 -1.23 -13.21
C ARG A 33 14.41 -1.75 -12.01
N ASP A 34 15.55 -2.39 -12.26
CA ASP A 34 16.45 -2.91 -11.22
C ASP A 34 15.76 -3.79 -10.16
N GLY A 35 14.84 -4.65 -10.61
CA GLY A 35 14.06 -5.55 -9.75
C GLY A 35 12.96 -4.88 -8.93
N ARG A 36 12.67 -3.59 -9.18
CA ARG A 36 11.61 -2.80 -8.53
C ARG A 36 10.49 -2.51 -9.50
N LEU A 37 9.29 -2.32 -8.95
CA LEU A 37 8.09 -2.03 -9.71
C LEU A 37 7.65 -0.58 -9.53
N PHE A 38 7.24 0.07 -10.62
CA PHE A 38 6.75 1.44 -10.62
C PHE A 38 5.40 1.53 -11.29
N ALA A 39 4.50 2.36 -10.74
CA ALA A 39 3.17 2.55 -11.30
C ALA A 39 3.20 3.50 -12.50
N SER A 40 2.45 3.16 -13.53
CA SER A 40 2.01 4.11 -14.54
C SER A 40 1.11 5.18 -13.91
N PRO A 41 1.20 6.46 -14.32
CA PRO A 41 0.27 7.50 -13.92
C PRO A 41 -1.14 7.30 -14.52
N LEU A 42 -1.28 6.44 -15.54
CA LEU A 42 -2.54 6.19 -16.23
C LEU A 42 -2.97 4.73 -16.10
N ASN A 43 -4.25 4.54 -15.77
CA ASN A 43 -4.92 3.26 -15.70
C ASN A 43 -6.13 3.23 -16.65
N TRP A 44 -6.51 2.02 -17.08
CA TRP A 44 -7.74 1.79 -17.83
C TRP A 44 -8.88 1.42 -16.88
N TYR A 45 -9.98 2.17 -16.89
CA TYR A 45 -11.17 1.91 -16.06
C TYR A 45 -12.24 1.20 -16.88
N ALA A 46 -12.37 -0.11 -16.69
CA ALA A 46 -13.17 -0.98 -17.55
C ALA A 46 -14.66 -0.63 -17.56
N ARG A 47 -15.24 -0.27 -16.41
CA ARG A 47 -16.67 0.08 -16.30
C ARG A 47 -17.05 1.35 -17.07
N THR A 48 -16.14 2.31 -17.13
CA THR A 48 -16.35 3.60 -17.80
C THR A 48 -15.65 3.69 -19.16
N GLN A 49 -14.96 2.61 -19.55
CA GLN A 49 -14.20 2.49 -20.80
C GLN A 49 -13.32 3.71 -21.11
N LYS A 50 -12.63 4.22 -20.09
CA LYS A 50 -11.78 5.41 -20.23
C LYS A 50 -10.46 5.24 -19.52
N TRP A 51 -9.48 5.98 -20.02
CA TRP A 51 -8.23 6.23 -19.32
C TRP A 51 -8.45 7.27 -18.22
N GLY A 52 -7.76 7.09 -17.10
CA GLY A 52 -7.76 8.07 -16.02
C GLY A 52 -6.51 7.93 -15.16
N LEU A 53 -6.31 8.89 -14.26
CA LEU A 53 -5.17 8.85 -13.34
C LEU A 53 -5.22 7.61 -12.45
N ALA A 54 -4.07 6.98 -12.24
CA ALA A 54 -3.93 5.87 -11.32
C ALA A 54 -4.15 6.33 -9.85
N PRO A 55 -4.61 5.45 -8.95
CA PRO A 55 -4.76 5.79 -7.53
C PRO A 55 -3.44 6.31 -6.93
N GLY A 56 -3.53 7.38 -6.13
CA GLY A 56 -2.36 8.05 -5.57
C GLY A 56 -1.72 9.11 -6.49
N TYR A 57 -2.24 9.32 -7.70
CA TYR A 57 -1.88 10.47 -8.55
C TYR A 57 -2.92 11.58 -8.42
N SER A 58 -2.45 12.82 -8.38
CA SER A 58 -3.28 14.01 -8.49
C SER A 58 -2.67 14.99 -9.49
N PRO A 59 -3.47 15.87 -10.11
CA PRO A 59 -2.97 16.87 -11.06
C PRO A 59 -1.85 17.76 -10.49
N ASN A 60 -1.88 18.03 -9.18
CA ASN A 60 -0.95 18.97 -8.53
C ASN A 60 0.25 18.26 -7.86
N SER A 61 0.29 16.93 -7.87
CA SER A 61 1.36 16.14 -7.25
C SER A 61 1.48 14.82 -7.99
N HIS A 62 2.07 14.85 -9.18
CA HIS A 62 2.20 13.68 -10.04
C HIS A 62 3.65 13.18 -10.06
N LYS A 63 3.86 11.97 -9.54
CA LYS A 63 5.17 11.32 -9.46
C LYS A 63 5.59 10.60 -10.75
N ARG A 64 5.06 11.02 -11.91
CA ARG A 64 5.37 10.40 -13.23
C ARG A 64 5.35 8.86 -13.18
N PHE A 65 6.42 8.23 -13.65
CA PHE A 65 6.70 6.81 -13.59
C PHE A 65 7.66 6.46 -12.44
N GLU A 66 7.80 7.35 -11.45
CA GLU A 66 8.70 7.22 -10.29
C GLU A 66 7.96 6.77 -9.02
N ARG A 67 6.64 6.54 -9.09
CA ARG A 67 5.88 6.02 -7.95
C ARG A 67 6.11 4.52 -7.81
N GLU A 68 7.03 4.15 -6.93
CA GLU A 68 7.30 2.75 -6.60
C GLU A 68 6.05 2.03 -6.06
N VAL A 69 5.91 0.76 -6.42
CA VAL A 69 4.88 -0.17 -6.00
C VAL A 69 5.54 -1.24 -5.13
N GLY A 70 5.45 -1.05 -3.81
CA GLY A 70 6.04 -1.96 -2.84
C GLY A 70 5.09 -3.06 -2.36
N GLN A 71 5.56 -3.81 -1.36
CA GLN A 71 4.85 -4.93 -0.73
C GLN A 71 3.42 -4.60 -0.29
N GLY A 72 3.17 -3.38 0.20
CA GLY A 72 1.83 -2.93 0.61
C GLY A 72 0.78 -2.97 -0.50
N CYS A 73 1.19 -2.90 -1.78
CA CYS A 73 0.30 -3.13 -2.91
C CYS A 73 0.35 -4.59 -3.38
N LEU A 74 1.56 -5.17 -3.46
CA LEU A 74 1.77 -6.47 -4.10
C LEU A 74 1.21 -7.63 -3.29
N MET A 75 1.19 -7.54 -1.96
CA MET A 75 0.62 -8.54 -1.05
C MET A 75 -0.85 -8.88 -1.37
N CYS A 76 -1.61 -7.89 -1.82
CA CYS A 76 -3.02 -8.04 -2.17
C CYS A 76 -3.26 -8.38 -3.66
N HIS A 77 -2.29 -8.07 -4.51
CA HIS A 77 -2.45 -8.13 -5.97
C HIS A 77 -1.63 -9.23 -6.64
N THR A 78 -0.83 -9.98 -5.90
CA THR A 78 0.08 -11.01 -6.42
C THR A 78 0.04 -12.27 -5.55
N GLY A 79 0.25 -13.43 -6.15
CA GLY A 79 0.32 -14.69 -5.42
C GLY A 79 1.64 -14.83 -4.67
N ARG A 80 2.75 -14.66 -5.38
CA ARG A 80 4.09 -14.74 -4.78
C ARG A 80 5.11 -13.95 -5.57
N MET A 81 5.77 -13.04 -4.89
CA MET A 81 6.94 -12.32 -5.36
C MET A 81 8.21 -13.19 -5.23
N ASN A 82 9.19 -12.98 -6.11
CA ASN A 82 10.53 -13.54 -5.97
C ASN A 82 11.42 -12.61 -5.12
N GLU A 83 11.02 -12.39 -3.87
CA GLU A 83 11.62 -11.38 -2.99
C GLU A 83 13.04 -11.74 -2.58
N VAL A 84 13.91 -10.72 -2.54
CA VAL A 84 15.22 -10.84 -1.86
C VAL A 84 15.10 -10.36 -0.41
N PRO A 85 15.95 -10.85 0.51
CA PRO A 85 15.85 -10.46 1.93
C PRO A 85 16.05 -8.96 2.20
N ALA A 86 16.95 -8.31 1.45
CA ALA A 86 17.21 -6.88 1.54
C ALA A 86 17.88 -6.38 0.24
N PRO A 87 17.61 -5.14 -0.20
CA PRO A 87 16.67 -4.16 0.37
C PRO A 87 15.19 -4.56 0.13
N PRO A 88 14.23 -4.00 0.90
CA PRO A 88 12.80 -4.28 0.68
C PRO A 88 12.34 -3.80 -0.70
N ASN A 89 11.23 -4.35 -1.19
CA ASN A 89 10.62 -4.05 -2.51
C ASN A 89 11.48 -4.40 -3.74
N VAL A 90 12.62 -5.07 -3.56
CA VAL A 90 13.42 -5.62 -4.66
C VAL A 90 13.10 -7.09 -4.85
N SER A 91 13.04 -7.51 -6.11
CA SER A 91 12.83 -8.89 -6.52
C SER A 91 13.94 -9.38 -7.45
N SER A 92 14.19 -10.69 -7.41
CA SER A 92 15.06 -11.36 -8.39
C SER A 92 14.28 -11.69 -9.65
N SER A 93 14.96 -11.84 -10.79
CA SER A 93 14.33 -12.32 -12.02
C SER A 93 14.06 -13.83 -11.96
N PRO A 94 12.86 -14.32 -12.30
CA PRO A 94 11.67 -13.54 -12.68
C PRO A 94 11.00 -12.89 -11.45
N THR A 95 10.49 -11.67 -11.62
CA THR A 95 9.88 -10.83 -10.57
C THR A 95 8.79 -11.53 -9.76
N PHE A 96 7.94 -12.31 -10.43
CA PHE A 96 6.86 -13.07 -9.81
C PHE A 96 7.12 -14.57 -9.96
N LEU A 97 7.02 -15.29 -8.83
CA LEU A 97 6.90 -16.74 -8.84
C LEU A 97 5.45 -17.18 -9.11
N GLU A 98 4.49 -16.33 -8.70
CA GLU A 98 3.07 -16.49 -9.02
C GLU A 98 2.45 -15.08 -9.19
N ALA A 99 2.23 -14.66 -10.44
CA ALA A 99 1.81 -13.29 -10.74
C ALA A 99 0.36 -12.98 -10.32
N ALA A 100 -0.52 -13.99 -10.31
CA ALA A 100 -1.92 -13.85 -9.90
C ALA A 100 -2.15 -14.41 -8.50
N ILE A 101 -3.22 -13.98 -7.83
CA ILE A 101 -3.69 -14.63 -6.60
C ILE A 101 -4.11 -16.06 -6.97
N GLY A 102 -3.27 -17.05 -6.65
CA GLY A 102 -3.59 -18.45 -6.87
C GLY A 102 -3.92 -19.21 -5.59
N CYS A 103 -3.96 -20.54 -5.70
CA CYS A 103 -4.50 -21.42 -4.68
C CYS A 103 -3.78 -21.25 -3.33
N GLU A 104 -2.46 -21.04 -3.35
CA GLU A 104 -1.65 -21.02 -2.13
C GLU A 104 -1.95 -19.83 -1.21
N ARG A 105 -2.51 -18.73 -1.75
CA ARG A 105 -2.93 -17.57 -0.94
C ARG A 105 -4.08 -17.90 0.01
N CYS A 106 -4.93 -18.86 -0.36
CA CYS A 106 -6.10 -19.28 0.41
C CYS A 106 -5.96 -20.67 1.05
N HIS A 107 -5.11 -21.52 0.48
CA HIS A 107 -4.96 -22.92 0.87
C HIS A 107 -3.58 -23.28 1.46
N GLY A 108 -2.62 -22.36 1.42
CA GLY A 108 -1.24 -22.62 1.84
C GLY A 108 -0.44 -23.37 0.77
N PRO A 109 0.84 -23.70 1.06
CA PRO A 109 1.74 -24.31 0.08
C PRO A 109 1.21 -25.63 -0.49
N GLY A 110 1.07 -25.71 -1.81
CA GLY A 110 0.42 -26.82 -2.52
C GLY A 110 1.35 -27.99 -2.84
N GLN A 111 2.68 -27.82 -2.76
CA GLN A 111 3.62 -28.87 -3.18
C GLN A 111 3.40 -30.19 -2.43
N ARG A 112 3.27 -30.14 -1.10
CA ARG A 112 3.05 -31.35 -0.28
C ARG A 112 1.71 -32.02 -0.60
N HIS A 113 0.72 -31.24 -1.03
CA HIS A 113 -0.57 -31.77 -1.48
C HIS A 113 -0.43 -32.53 -2.80
N LEU A 114 0.34 -31.99 -3.75
CA LEU A 114 0.64 -32.68 -5.01
C LEU A 114 1.40 -33.98 -4.76
N ASP A 115 2.40 -33.95 -3.87
CA ASP A 115 3.19 -35.13 -3.51
C ASP A 115 2.31 -36.21 -2.86
N TYR A 116 1.46 -35.80 -1.91
CA TYR A 116 0.50 -36.68 -1.22
C TYR A 116 -0.43 -37.41 -2.21
N HIS A 117 -1.04 -36.70 -3.16
CA HIS A 117 -1.92 -37.33 -4.16
C HIS A 117 -1.16 -38.14 -5.20
N SER A 118 0.09 -37.79 -5.51
CA SER A 118 0.94 -38.54 -6.44
C SER A 118 1.31 -39.91 -5.86
N VAL A 119 1.73 -39.95 -4.59
CA VAL A 119 2.03 -41.20 -3.87
C VAL A 119 0.77 -42.06 -3.76
N ARG A 120 -0.36 -41.49 -3.31
CA ARG A 120 -1.63 -42.23 -3.20
C ARG A 120 -2.08 -42.86 -4.52
N LYS A 121 -1.93 -42.15 -5.64
CA LYS A 121 -2.25 -42.69 -6.97
C LYS A 121 -1.35 -43.87 -7.35
N GLN A 122 -0.07 -43.84 -6.97
CA GLN A 122 0.90 -44.87 -7.34
C GLN A 122 0.82 -46.13 -6.47
N THR A 123 0.70 -45.97 -5.15
CA THR A 123 0.83 -47.11 -4.23
C THR A 123 -0.49 -47.85 -4.00
N ARG A 124 -1.66 -47.23 -4.22
CA ARG A 124 -2.99 -47.70 -3.75
C ARG A 124 -3.06 -48.05 -2.25
N VAL A 125 -1.97 -47.79 -1.51
CA VAL A 125 -1.83 -47.94 -0.07
C VAL A 125 -1.94 -46.53 0.50
N LEU A 126 -2.79 -46.34 1.50
CA LEU A 126 -2.82 -45.10 2.28
C LEU A 126 -1.42 -44.93 2.89
N SER A 127 -0.62 -44.00 2.37
CA SER A 127 0.67 -43.63 2.97
C SER A 127 0.45 -43.28 4.45
N GLU A 128 1.47 -43.45 5.30
CA GLU A 128 1.44 -43.07 6.74
C GLU A 128 0.98 -41.62 6.99
N VAL A 129 1.01 -40.76 5.98
CA VAL A 129 0.30 -39.48 5.96
C VAL A 129 -1.19 -39.74 5.67
N GLU A 130 -2.01 -39.87 6.70
CA GLU A 130 -3.47 -40.13 6.55
C GLU A 130 -4.26 -38.91 6.04
N VAL A 131 -3.71 -37.70 6.18
CA VAL A 131 -4.43 -36.43 5.95
C VAL A 131 -3.77 -35.59 4.86
N ASP A 132 -4.58 -35.09 3.93
CA ASP A 132 -4.15 -34.14 2.90
C ASP A 132 -3.62 -32.85 3.55
N PRO A 133 -2.36 -32.45 3.29
CA PRO A 133 -1.73 -31.32 3.99
C PRO A 133 -2.22 -29.95 3.53
N ILE A 134 -3.07 -29.86 2.50
CA ILE A 134 -3.61 -28.58 2.05
C ILE A 134 -4.66 -28.03 3.04
N THR A 135 -4.57 -26.75 3.37
CA THR A 135 -5.56 -26.14 4.25
C THR A 135 -6.90 -26.03 3.54
N ASN A 136 -7.97 -26.48 4.19
CA ASN A 136 -9.34 -26.19 3.76
C ASN A 136 -9.92 -25.10 4.66
N PRO A 137 -10.11 -23.86 4.16
CA PRO A 137 -10.64 -22.75 4.97
C PRO A 137 -11.97 -23.04 5.65
N ALA A 138 -12.83 -23.89 5.06
CA ALA A 138 -14.12 -24.26 5.66
C ALA A 138 -13.97 -25.07 6.98
N LYS A 139 -12.81 -25.68 7.22
CA LYS A 139 -12.49 -26.42 8.45
C LYS A 139 -11.77 -25.58 9.50
N LEU A 140 -11.43 -24.33 9.19
CA LEU A 140 -10.80 -23.41 10.14
C LEU A 140 -11.85 -22.81 11.09
N GLU A 141 -11.40 -22.46 12.30
CA GLU A 141 -12.17 -21.62 13.20
C GLU A 141 -12.53 -20.30 12.52
N THR A 142 -13.67 -19.71 12.89
CA THR A 142 -14.21 -18.55 12.17
C THR A 142 -13.18 -17.44 12.00
N ALA A 143 -12.45 -17.06 13.06
CA ALA A 143 -11.50 -15.95 12.96
C ALA A 143 -10.34 -16.24 11.99
N GLN A 144 -9.76 -17.44 12.05
CA GLN A 144 -8.69 -17.86 11.13
C GLN A 144 -9.20 -17.97 9.68
N ARG A 145 -10.43 -18.44 9.49
CA ARG A 145 -11.08 -18.52 8.18
C ARG A 145 -11.27 -17.14 7.55
N GLU A 146 -11.75 -16.18 8.33
CA GLU A 146 -11.94 -14.80 7.87
C GLU A 146 -10.60 -14.11 7.62
N ASP A 147 -9.56 -14.41 8.42
CA ASP A 147 -8.22 -13.83 8.26
C ASP A 147 -7.56 -14.19 6.91
N VAL A 148 -7.95 -15.33 6.30
CA VAL A 148 -7.59 -15.66 4.91
C VAL A 148 -8.09 -14.61 3.92
N CYS A 149 -9.25 -14.01 4.15
CA CYS A 149 -9.80 -12.94 3.32
C CYS A 149 -9.29 -11.56 3.77
N ASN A 150 -9.18 -11.36 5.08
CA ASN A 150 -8.78 -10.08 5.66
C ASN A 150 -7.37 -9.65 5.22
N GLN A 151 -6.47 -10.59 4.91
CA GLN A 151 -5.13 -10.27 4.39
C GLN A 151 -5.14 -9.33 3.16
N CYS A 152 -6.23 -9.30 2.39
CA CYS A 152 -6.40 -8.39 1.26
C CYS A 152 -7.56 -7.39 1.44
N HIS A 153 -8.58 -7.76 2.23
CA HIS A 153 -9.82 -7.00 2.38
C HIS A 153 -9.89 -6.13 3.65
N LEU A 154 -8.82 -6.11 4.44
CA LEU A 154 -8.65 -5.26 5.61
C LEU A 154 -7.36 -4.46 5.47
N GLN A 155 -7.50 -3.15 5.23
CA GLN A 155 -6.35 -2.25 5.14
C GLN A 155 -6.17 -1.44 6.44
N GLY A 156 -7.27 -0.98 7.05
CA GLY A 156 -7.18 -0.06 8.18
C GLY A 156 -6.52 1.27 7.83
N GLN A 157 -6.20 2.07 8.86
CA GLN A 157 -5.54 3.37 8.74
C GLN A 157 -4.01 3.26 8.75
N SER A 158 -3.47 2.28 9.47
CA SER A 158 -2.05 1.96 9.53
C SER A 158 -1.84 0.46 9.66
N GLN A 159 -0.78 -0.06 9.04
CA GLN A 159 -0.40 -1.45 9.14
C GLN A 159 1.09 -1.54 9.43
N HIS A 160 1.45 -2.40 10.38
CA HIS A 160 2.84 -2.67 10.71
C HIS A 160 3.07 -4.16 10.77
N LEU A 161 4.18 -4.63 10.19
CA LEU A 161 4.61 -6.00 10.36
C LEU A 161 5.02 -6.23 11.82
N ARG A 162 4.77 -7.44 12.32
CA ARG A 162 5.38 -7.90 13.57
C ARG A 162 6.89 -8.00 13.40
N TYR A 163 7.61 -7.83 14.50
CA TYR A 163 9.06 -7.83 14.49
C TYR A 163 9.59 -9.15 13.90
N GLY A 164 10.48 -9.06 12.91
CA GLY A 164 11.03 -10.21 12.19
C GLY A 164 10.10 -10.89 11.17
N ARG A 165 8.90 -10.35 10.92
CA ARG A 165 7.97 -10.88 9.89
C ARG A 165 8.07 -10.13 8.58
N ARG A 166 7.68 -10.79 7.49
CA ARG A 166 7.59 -10.23 6.14
C ARG A 166 6.16 -10.26 5.60
N ALA A 167 5.90 -9.40 4.62
CA ALA A 167 4.57 -9.23 4.00
C ALA A 167 4.00 -10.47 3.32
N PHE A 168 4.77 -11.52 3.05
CA PHE A 168 4.26 -12.78 2.49
C PHE A 168 4.35 -13.96 3.46
N ASP A 169 4.53 -13.72 4.77
CA ASP A 169 4.68 -14.79 5.77
C ASP A 169 3.35 -15.38 6.27
N PHE A 170 2.21 -14.76 5.99
CA PHE A 170 0.91 -15.28 6.43
C PHE A 170 0.58 -16.60 5.73
N ARG A 171 0.01 -17.53 6.50
CA ARG A 171 -0.45 -18.82 6.00
C ARG A 171 -1.90 -19.05 6.46
N PRO A 172 -2.77 -19.62 5.60
CA PRO A 172 -4.13 -19.96 6.01
C PRO A 172 -4.16 -20.84 7.26
N GLY A 173 -4.91 -20.42 8.27
CA GLY A 173 -4.91 -21.00 9.61
C GLY A 173 -4.18 -20.16 10.66
N MET A 174 -3.35 -19.20 10.24
CA MET A 174 -2.81 -18.17 11.12
C MET A 174 -3.85 -17.11 11.46
N ARG A 175 -3.60 -16.34 12.52
CA ARG A 175 -4.29 -15.08 12.77
C ARG A 175 -3.58 -13.96 12.03
N LEU A 176 -4.31 -12.92 11.62
CA LEU A 176 -3.68 -11.76 10.97
C LEU A 176 -2.61 -11.13 11.88
N GLU A 177 -2.90 -11.02 13.18
CA GLU A 177 -1.97 -10.48 14.17
C GLU A 177 -0.74 -11.35 14.41
N ASP A 178 -0.61 -12.52 13.78
CA ASP A 178 0.66 -13.23 13.76
C ASP A 178 1.67 -12.53 12.85
N VAL A 179 1.21 -11.76 11.84
CA VAL A 179 2.04 -11.12 10.82
C VAL A 179 1.88 -9.61 10.81
N TRP A 180 0.63 -9.11 10.80
CA TRP A 180 0.32 -7.69 10.68
C TRP A 180 -0.48 -7.18 11.86
N LEU A 181 -0.07 -6.03 12.37
CA LEU A 181 -0.79 -5.25 13.36
C LEU A 181 -1.47 -4.10 12.63
N ILE A 182 -2.80 -4.19 12.53
CA ILE A 182 -3.64 -3.29 11.75
C ILE A 182 -4.40 -2.37 12.70
N PHE A 183 -4.26 -1.07 12.49
CA PHE A 183 -4.92 -0.04 13.27
C PHE A 183 -6.17 0.46 12.54
N LEU A 184 -7.31 0.46 13.22
CA LEU A 184 -8.59 0.93 12.70
C LEU A 184 -8.98 2.27 13.30
N SER A 185 -9.70 3.08 12.52
CA SER A 185 -10.41 4.26 13.03
C SER A 185 -11.89 3.96 13.27
N ASP A 186 -12.50 4.69 14.21
CA ASP A 186 -13.95 4.70 14.39
C ASP A 186 -14.69 5.29 13.16
N GLU A 187 -14.03 6.17 12.41
CA GLU A 187 -14.55 6.70 11.15
C GLU A 187 -14.48 5.65 10.04
N ARG A 188 -15.65 5.14 9.66
CA ARG A 188 -15.80 4.11 8.62
C ARG A 188 -16.29 4.68 7.27
N HIS A 189 -16.66 5.96 7.25
CA HIS A 189 -17.19 6.70 6.11
C HIS A 189 -16.71 8.15 6.16
N THR A 190 -16.50 8.77 5.00
CA THR A 190 -16.16 10.19 4.92
C THR A 190 -17.35 11.07 5.28
N SER A 191 -17.07 12.35 5.56
CA SER A 191 -18.08 13.40 5.71
C SER A 191 -19.04 13.54 4.52
N THR A 192 -18.63 13.04 3.34
CA THR A 192 -19.38 13.05 2.08
C THR A 192 -20.17 11.75 1.83
N GLY A 193 -20.22 10.83 2.81
CA GLY A 193 -20.90 9.54 2.69
C GLY A 193 -20.19 8.54 1.78
N GLN A 194 -18.93 8.79 1.40
CA GLN A 194 -18.09 7.85 0.67
C GLN A 194 -17.39 6.89 1.64
N THR A 195 -16.77 5.85 1.10
CA THR A 195 -15.97 4.89 1.88
C THR A 195 -14.58 4.67 1.26
N LEU A 196 -13.72 3.90 1.92
CA LEU A 196 -12.43 3.49 1.37
C LEU A 196 -12.60 2.25 0.50
N ALA A 197 -11.85 2.12 -0.59
CA ALA A 197 -11.94 1.00 -1.52
C ALA A 197 -11.68 -0.39 -0.88
N ILE A 198 -10.93 -0.41 0.22
CA ILE A 198 -10.70 -1.58 1.06
C ILE A 198 -11.18 -1.24 2.47
N SER A 199 -12.44 -1.59 2.75
CA SER A 199 -13.10 -1.36 4.04
C SER A 199 -14.23 -2.37 4.32
N GLN A 200 -14.26 -3.46 3.55
CA GLN A 200 -15.36 -4.42 3.56
C GLN A 200 -15.49 -5.09 4.93
N VAL A 201 -14.36 -5.39 5.57
CA VAL A 201 -14.29 -6.06 6.88
C VAL A 201 -14.78 -5.13 7.99
N GLU A 202 -14.36 -3.86 7.99
CA GLU A 202 -14.77 -2.85 8.97
C GLU A 202 -16.28 -2.56 8.88
N GLN A 203 -16.81 -2.50 7.65
CA GLN A 203 -18.24 -2.37 7.39
C GLN A 203 -19.01 -3.61 7.85
N MET A 204 -18.55 -4.80 7.48
CA MET A 204 -19.19 -6.06 7.86
C MET A 204 -19.23 -6.20 9.39
N ARG A 205 -18.14 -5.94 10.09
CA ARG A 205 -18.06 -6.01 11.56
C ARG A 205 -18.94 -4.96 12.26
N SER A 206 -19.25 -3.85 11.59
CA SER A 206 -20.20 -2.86 12.11
C SER A 206 -21.66 -3.31 12.03
N SER A 207 -21.96 -4.32 11.19
CA SER A 207 -23.33 -4.74 10.95
C SER A 207 -23.94 -5.41 12.19
N THR A 208 -25.26 -5.24 12.35
CA THR A 208 -26.01 -6.00 13.34
C THR A 208 -25.98 -7.50 13.05
N CYS A 209 -25.89 -7.89 11.77
CA CYS A 209 -25.77 -9.28 11.35
C CYS A 209 -24.51 -9.92 11.94
N TYR A 210 -23.35 -9.29 11.78
CA TYR A 210 -22.08 -9.80 12.29
C TYR A 210 -22.07 -9.87 13.81
N SER A 211 -22.37 -8.74 14.47
CA SER A 211 -22.35 -8.62 15.94
C SER A 211 -23.33 -9.57 16.66
N ARG A 212 -24.47 -9.92 16.05
CA ARG A 212 -25.44 -10.86 16.64
C ARG A 212 -25.27 -12.31 16.19
N SER A 213 -24.37 -12.60 15.26
CA SER A 213 -24.22 -13.94 14.70
C SER A 213 -23.52 -14.94 15.64
N ASP A 214 -22.83 -14.43 16.65
CA ASP A 214 -21.98 -15.22 17.55
C ASP A 214 -20.94 -16.07 16.78
N GLY A 215 -20.23 -15.42 15.85
CA GLY A 215 -19.18 -16.06 15.04
C GLY A 215 -19.68 -16.98 13.92
N ARG A 216 -20.99 -17.07 13.67
CA ARG A 216 -21.55 -17.89 12.57
C ARG A 216 -21.62 -17.15 11.24
N PHE A 217 -21.52 -15.82 11.24
CA PHE A 217 -21.57 -14.99 10.03
C PHE A 217 -20.16 -14.53 9.63
N GLY A 218 -19.86 -14.59 8.34
CA GLY A 218 -18.58 -14.17 7.78
C GLY A 218 -18.62 -14.06 6.25
N CYS A 219 -17.45 -13.85 5.62
CA CYS A 219 -17.33 -13.64 4.18
C CYS A 219 -17.99 -14.77 3.37
N LEU A 220 -17.81 -16.02 3.78
CA LEU A 220 -18.36 -17.20 3.09
C LEU A 220 -19.86 -17.43 3.32
N SER A 221 -20.49 -16.69 4.24
CA SER A 221 -21.96 -16.69 4.36
C SER A 221 -22.61 -16.07 3.11
N CYS A 222 -21.91 -15.15 2.45
CA CYS A 222 -22.42 -14.42 1.29
C CYS A 222 -21.66 -14.72 -0.01
N HIS A 223 -20.35 -14.97 0.06
CA HIS A 223 -19.51 -15.18 -1.13
C HIS A 223 -19.12 -16.64 -1.33
N ALA A 224 -18.89 -17.01 -2.59
CA ALA A 224 -18.24 -18.26 -2.95
C ALA A 224 -16.84 -17.94 -3.48
N ALA A 225 -15.81 -18.56 -2.90
CA ALA A 225 -14.41 -18.27 -3.27
C ALA A 225 -14.03 -18.79 -4.67
N HIS A 226 -14.72 -19.82 -5.15
CA HIS A 226 -14.41 -20.49 -6.43
C HIS A 226 -15.46 -20.27 -7.52
N SER A 227 -16.49 -19.46 -7.26
CA SER A 227 -17.51 -19.17 -8.26
C SER A 227 -18.11 -17.78 -8.04
N VAL A 228 -18.45 -17.13 -9.16
CA VAL A 228 -19.15 -15.85 -9.16
C VAL A 228 -20.47 -16.06 -9.91
N PRO A 229 -21.63 -15.74 -9.31
CA PRO A 229 -22.92 -15.92 -9.97
C PRO A 229 -23.02 -15.05 -11.23
N ALA A 230 -23.67 -15.58 -12.27
CA ALA A 230 -23.92 -14.85 -13.50
C ALA A 230 -24.83 -13.64 -13.23
N PRO A 231 -24.76 -12.55 -14.01
CA PRO A 231 -25.56 -11.34 -13.77
C PRO A 231 -27.06 -11.60 -13.57
N SER A 232 -27.65 -12.53 -14.33
CA SER A 232 -29.07 -12.91 -14.24
C SER A 232 -29.43 -13.67 -12.95
N GLU A 233 -28.46 -14.31 -12.29
CA GLU A 233 -28.67 -15.16 -11.12
C GLU A 233 -28.36 -14.43 -9.80
N ARG A 234 -27.71 -13.26 -9.87
CA ARG A 234 -27.19 -12.55 -8.68
C ARG A 234 -28.28 -12.23 -7.66
N ALA A 235 -29.41 -11.69 -8.11
CA ALA A 235 -30.49 -11.28 -7.23
C ALA A 235 -30.98 -12.46 -6.37
N ASP A 236 -31.30 -13.59 -7.01
CA ASP A 236 -31.74 -14.79 -6.31
C ASP A 236 -30.62 -15.42 -5.47
N PHE A 237 -29.41 -15.53 -6.01
CA PHE A 237 -28.26 -16.10 -5.31
C PHE A 237 -27.98 -15.43 -3.96
N TYR A 238 -27.97 -14.09 -3.92
CA TYR A 238 -27.73 -13.33 -2.69
C TYR A 238 -28.99 -13.26 -1.82
N ARG A 239 -30.19 -13.19 -2.40
CA ARG A 239 -31.45 -13.25 -1.65
C ARG A 239 -31.56 -14.55 -0.83
N GLN A 240 -31.22 -15.70 -1.42
CA GLN A 240 -31.28 -16.99 -0.71
C GLN A 240 -30.35 -17.03 0.51
N ARG A 241 -29.20 -16.36 0.45
CA ARG A 241 -28.29 -16.23 1.60
C ARG A 241 -28.91 -15.42 2.72
N CYS A 242 -29.54 -14.29 2.40
CA CYS A 242 -30.29 -13.52 3.39
C CYS A 242 -31.43 -14.36 4.00
N LEU A 243 -32.16 -15.11 3.17
CA LEU A 243 -33.29 -15.94 3.61
C LEU A 243 -32.86 -17.15 4.45
N SER A 244 -31.60 -17.58 4.41
CA SER A 244 -31.10 -18.64 5.30
C SER A 244 -31.24 -18.31 6.79
N CYS A 245 -31.28 -17.03 7.16
CA CYS A 245 -31.57 -16.56 8.52
C CYS A 245 -32.90 -15.79 8.63
N HIS A 246 -33.42 -15.25 7.52
CA HIS A 246 -34.60 -14.39 7.50
C HIS A 246 -35.84 -15.01 6.86
N ALA A 247 -35.89 -16.33 6.65
CA ALA A 247 -37.03 -17.02 6.04
C ALA A 247 -38.38 -16.68 6.71
N GLU A 248 -38.40 -16.65 8.05
CA GLU A 248 -39.61 -16.42 8.85
C GLU A 248 -39.83 -14.94 9.19
N SER A 249 -38.80 -14.10 9.06
CA SER A 249 -38.81 -12.68 9.40
C SER A 249 -38.29 -11.84 8.23
N GLY A 250 -38.90 -12.07 7.06
CA GLY A 250 -38.50 -11.49 5.78
C GLY A 250 -38.83 -10.00 5.64
N CYS A 251 -38.53 -9.46 4.45
CA CYS A 251 -38.81 -8.07 4.11
C CYS A 251 -40.32 -7.77 4.22
N LYS A 252 -40.69 -6.76 5.02
CA LYS A 252 -42.08 -6.31 5.20
C LYS A 252 -42.64 -5.54 4.01
N LEU A 253 -41.80 -5.20 3.03
CA LEU A 253 -42.24 -4.49 1.83
C LEU A 253 -43.14 -5.41 0.98
N PRO A 254 -44.32 -4.94 0.53
CA PRO A 254 -45.20 -5.73 -0.33
C PRO A 254 -44.45 -6.27 -1.55
N GLU A 255 -44.79 -7.49 -1.98
CA GLU A 255 -44.13 -8.13 -3.11
C GLU A 255 -44.20 -7.29 -4.38
N THR A 256 -45.36 -6.68 -4.64
CA THR A 256 -45.55 -5.77 -5.77
C THR A 256 -44.54 -4.64 -5.78
N GLN A 257 -44.20 -4.07 -4.61
CA GLN A 257 -43.19 -3.02 -4.50
C GLN A 257 -41.76 -3.57 -4.61
N ARG A 258 -41.50 -4.78 -4.09
CA ARG A 258 -40.19 -5.45 -4.24
C ARG A 258 -39.87 -5.80 -5.69
N LEU A 259 -40.88 -6.19 -6.47
CA LEU A 259 -40.74 -6.50 -7.90
C LEU A 259 -40.53 -5.24 -8.76
N LEU A 260 -40.98 -4.08 -8.29
CA LEU A 260 -40.79 -2.78 -8.95
C LEU A 260 -39.44 -2.11 -8.59
N ALA A 261 -38.75 -2.60 -7.55
CA ALA A 261 -37.46 -2.06 -7.13
C ALA A 261 -36.34 -2.32 -8.17
N PRO A 262 -35.26 -1.53 -8.18
CA PRO A 262 -34.10 -1.78 -9.03
C PRO A 262 -33.58 -3.20 -8.82
N GLU A 263 -33.41 -3.95 -9.93
CA GLU A 263 -33.14 -5.39 -9.91
C GLU A 263 -34.19 -6.17 -9.09
N ALA A 264 -35.35 -6.41 -9.72
CA ALA A 264 -36.56 -6.98 -9.12
C ALA A 264 -36.27 -8.03 -8.04
N ASN A 265 -36.77 -7.77 -6.83
CA ASN A 265 -36.65 -8.65 -5.66
C ASN A 265 -35.22 -8.88 -5.11
N SER A 266 -34.24 -8.05 -5.49
CA SER A 266 -32.87 -8.11 -4.99
C SER A 266 -32.74 -7.49 -3.58
N CYS A 267 -32.44 -8.31 -2.56
CA CYS A 267 -32.19 -7.80 -1.21
C CYS A 267 -30.97 -6.86 -1.17
N ILE A 268 -29.93 -7.17 -1.95
CA ILE A 268 -28.68 -6.40 -1.95
C ILE A 268 -28.81 -5.05 -2.65
N ALA A 269 -29.77 -4.89 -3.58
CA ALA A 269 -30.02 -3.61 -4.23
C ALA A 269 -30.49 -2.54 -3.24
N CYS A 270 -31.26 -2.93 -2.22
CA CYS A 270 -31.73 -2.03 -1.17
C CYS A 270 -30.80 -2.04 0.05
N HIS A 271 -30.43 -3.21 0.57
CA HIS A 271 -29.77 -3.35 1.87
C HIS A 271 -28.24 -3.28 1.80
N MET A 272 -27.66 -3.37 0.60
CA MET A 272 -26.21 -3.29 0.38
C MET A 272 -25.91 -2.37 -0.83
N PRO A 273 -26.38 -1.12 -0.84
CA PRO A 273 -26.26 -0.24 -1.99
C PRO A 273 -24.80 0.03 -2.36
N SER A 274 -24.56 0.44 -3.61
CA SER A 274 -23.22 0.83 -4.05
C SER A 274 -22.83 2.20 -3.47
N LEU A 275 -21.72 2.25 -2.75
CA LEU A 275 -21.06 3.44 -2.23
C LEU A 275 -19.88 3.84 -3.13
N GLY A 276 -19.73 5.14 -3.39
CA GLY A 276 -18.53 5.66 -4.03
C GLY A 276 -17.31 5.57 -3.10
N THR A 277 -16.12 5.45 -3.68
CA THR A 277 -14.86 5.40 -2.92
C THR A 277 -14.15 6.75 -2.93
N SER A 278 -13.53 7.15 -1.81
CA SER A 278 -12.84 8.45 -1.68
C SER A 278 -11.36 8.40 -2.07
N ASP A 279 -10.75 7.22 -2.02
CA ASP A 279 -9.30 6.96 -2.19
C ASP A 279 -8.95 6.36 -3.57
N VAL A 280 -9.94 5.78 -4.26
CA VAL A 280 -9.80 5.24 -5.62
C VAL A 280 -10.82 5.88 -6.56
N PRO A 281 -10.38 6.59 -7.62
CA PRO A 281 -11.30 7.23 -8.55
C PRO A 281 -12.04 6.19 -9.41
N HIS A 282 -13.22 6.60 -9.91
CA HIS A 282 -14.06 5.80 -10.83
C HIS A 282 -14.39 4.38 -10.33
N THR A 283 -14.36 4.19 -9.02
CA THR A 283 -14.64 2.92 -8.35
C THR A 283 -15.78 3.09 -7.35
N SER A 284 -16.48 1.98 -7.11
CA SER A 284 -17.50 1.87 -6.09
C SER A 284 -17.41 0.51 -5.42
N GLN A 285 -17.98 0.42 -4.22
CA GLN A 285 -18.12 -0.84 -3.51
C GLN A 285 -19.53 -1.01 -2.96
N THR A 286 -19.94 -2.25 -2.83
CA THR A 286 -21.15 -2.62 -2.10
C THR A 286 -21.00 -2.21 -0.63
N ASP A 287 -22.07 -1.70 -0.03
CA ASP A 287 -22.14 -1.41 1.41
C ASP A 287 -22.26 -2.71 2.20
N HIS A 288 -21.19 -3.08 2.90
CA HIS A 288 -21.13 -4.32 3.69
C HIS A 288 -21.70 -4.16 5.10
N ARG A 289 -22.29 -3.00 5.46
CA ARG A 289 -22.99 -2.81 6.74
C ARG A 289 -24.35 -3.49 6.80
N ILE A 290 -24.91 -3.85 5.64
CA ILE A 290 -26.19 -4.58 5.49
C ILE A 290 -27.32 -3.83 6.22
N LEU A 291 -27.67 -2.66 5.69
CA LEU A 291 -28.56 -1.72 6.36
C LEU A 291 -29.98 -2.25 6.39
N ARG A 292 -30.61 -2.34 7.56
CA ARG A 292 -32.02 -2.70 7.66
C ARG A 292 -32.93 -1.65 6.99
N ARG A 293 -32.57 -0.38 7.09
CA ARG A 293 -33.29 0.76 6.50
C ARG A 293 -32.34 1.53 5.59
N PRO A 294 -32.47 1.39 4.26
CA PRO A 294 -31.55 2.00 3.30
C PRO A 294 -31.51 3.54 3.37
N GLU A 295 -32.64 4.15 3.73
CA GLU A 295 -32.81 5.60 3.83
C GLU A 295 -31.93 6.22 4.94
N GLU A 296 -31.71 5.50 6.05
CA GLU A 296 -30.94 5.99 7.22
C GLU A 296 -29.47 6.27 6.86
N SER A 297 -28.90 5.55 5.89
CA SER A 297 -27.54 5.84 5.40
C SER A 297 -27.45 7.03 4.45
N ARG A 298 -28.58 7.54 3.94
CA ARG A 298 -28.61 8.73 3.08
C ARG A 298 -28.80 10.02 3.88
N SER A 299 -29.42 9.95 5.06
CA SER A 299 -29.82 11.13 5.85
C SER A 299 -28.87 11.50 6.98
N GLU A 300 -28.07 10.58 7.50
CA GLU A 300 -27.21 10.83 8.65
C GLU A 300 -25.82 10.31 8.35
N HIS A 301 -24.80 11.15 8.44
CA HIS A 301 -23.47 10.91 9.02
C HIS A 301 -22.73 12.25 8.90
N ALA A 302 -23.01 13.18 9.83
CA ALA A 302 -22.08 14.28 10.06
C ALA A 302 -20.71 13.68 10.36
N ALA A 303 -19.68 14.18 9.69
CA ALA A 303 -18.30 13.84 10.00
C ALA A 303 -18.12 13.99 11.52
N ARG A 304 -17.86 12.89 12.22
CA ARG A 304 -17.27 13.01 13.53
C ARG A 304 -15.87 13.64 13.31
N PRO A 305 -15.35 14.43 14.25
CA PRO A 305 -13.96 14.83 14.17
C PRO A 305 -13.10 13.56 14.24
N ALA A 306 -12.03 13.51 13.42
CA ALA A 306 -11.07 12.41 13.36
C ALA A 306 -10.61 12.05 14.77
N ASN A 307 -11.23 11.03 15.37
CA ASN A 307 -10.77 10.52 16.64
C ASN A 307 -9.46 9.77 16.38
N THR A 308 -8.38 10.23 17.02
CA THR A 308 -7.03 9.69 16.85
C THR A 308 -6.79 8.42 17.68
N ASP A 309 -7.81 7.95 18.40
CA ASP A 309 -7.80 6.68 19.13
C ASP A 309 -7.91 5.51 18.15
N LEU A 310 -6.82 5.28 17.41
CA LEU A 310 -6.67 4.11 16.58
C LEU A 310 -6.50 2.87 17.46
N VAL A 311 -7.35 1.87 17.24
CA VAL A 311 -7.34 0.61 17.99
C VAL A 311 -6.83 -0.53 17.12
N LEU A 312 -6.18 -1.51 17.73
CA LEU A 312 -5.75 -2.71 17.03
C LEU A 312 -6.96 -3.56 16.63
N PHE A 313 -6.94 -4.04 15.39
CA PHE A 313 -7.96 -4.92 14.87
C PHE A 313 -8.09 -6.18 15.74
N ASP A 314 -9.35 -6.54 16.00
CA ASP A 314 -9.72 -7.77 16.71
C ASP A 314 -9.17 -7.92 18.13
N ASP A 315 -8.84 -6.81 18.80
CA ASP A 315 -8.21 -6.82 20.12
C ASP A 315 -6.89 -7.60 20.13
N ALA A 316 -6.11 -7.47 19.05
CA ALA A 316 -4.84 -8.17 18.87
C ALA A 316 -3.85 -7.95 20.04
N ASP A 317 -3.91 -6.80 20.71
CA ASP A 317 -3.09 -6.47 21.88
C ASP A 317 -3.30 -7.43 23.06
N GLN A 318 -4.44 -8.12 23.13
CA GLN A 318 -4.70 -9.14 24.15
C GLN A 318 -4.00 -10.47 23.87
N ARG A 319 -3.56 -10.70 22.62
CA ARG A 319 -3.02 -11.99 22.16
C ARG A 319 -1.55 -11.94 21.73
N ILE A 320 -0.95 -10.75 21.69
CA ILE A 320 0.47 -10.55 21.35
C ILE A 320 1.26 -10.03 22.55
N PRO A 321 2.60 -10.15 22.54
CA PRO A 321 3.43 -9.53 23.56
C PRO A 321 3.20 -8.01 23.64
N LYS A 322 3.03 -7.50 24.86
CA LYS A 322 2.76 -6.05 25.10
C LYS A 322 3.78 -5.14 24.42
N TRP A 323 5.05 -5.55 24.36
CA TRP A 323 6.09 -4.75 23.72
C TRP A 323 5.92 -4.64 22.20
N GLU A 324 5.34 -5.65 21.52
CA GLU A 324 5.04 -5.57 20.08
C GLU A 324 3.84 -4.68 19.80
N ALA A 325 2.82 -4.70 20.67
CA ALA A 325 1.72 -3.74 20.60
C ALA A 325 2.24 -2.29 20.77
N GLN A 326 3.16 -2.08 21.72
CA GLN A 326 3.82 -0.78 21.94
C GLN A 326 4.70 -0.37 20.77
N ARG A 327 5.47 -1.30 20.19
CA ARG A 327 6.25 -1.09 18.96
C ARG A 327 5.36 -0.55 17.85
N ALA A 328 4.31 -1.28 17.49
CA ALA A 328 3.43 -0.92 16.39
C ALA A 328 2.72 0.42 16.63
N ARG A 329 2.28 0.68 17.87
CA ARG A 329 1.69 1.97 18.25
C ARG A 329 2.70 3.12 18.18
N GLY A 330 3.93 2.89 18.60
CA GLY A 330 5.03 3.86 18.47
C GLY A 330 5.34 4.20 17.02
N LEU A 331 5.41 3.20 16.14
CA LEU A 331 5.64 3.38 14.69
C LEU A 331 4.49 4.16 14.04
N MET A 332 3.24 3.79 14.35
CA MET A 332 2.05 4.49 13.89
C MET A 332 2.06 5.97 14.32
N LEU A 333 2.35 6.25 15.59
CA LEU A 333 2.41 7.62 16.12
C LEU A 333 3.57 8.42 15.51
N ALA A 334 4.72 7.80 15.26
CA ALA A 334 5.83 8.45 14.58
C ALA A 334 5.47 8.85 13.13
N GLY A 335 4.77 7.97 12.40
CA GLY A 335 4.23 8.28 11.07
C GLY A 335 3.20 9.42 11.09
N LEU A 336 2.29 9.41 12.07
CA LEU A 336 1.34 10.51 12.27
C LEU A 336 2.07 11.82 12.61
N ALA A 337 3.08 11.78 13.46
CA ALA A 337 3.89 12.94 13.82
C ALA A 337 4.63 13.52 12.61
N GLU A 338 5.21 12.68 11.75
CA GLU A 338 5.88 13.13 10.52
C GLU A 338 4.90 13.80 9.56
N LYS A 339 3.70 13.22 9.40
CA LYS A 339 2.65 13.73 8.49
C LYS A 339 2.03 15.04 8.99
N THR A 340 1.69 15.10 10.27
CA THR A 340 0.94 16.23 10.88
C THR A 340 1.86 17.32 11.44
N ARG A 341 3.13 16.99 11.69
CA ARG A 341 4.10 17.82 12.42
C ARG A 341 3.68 18.14 13.86
N GLU A 342 2.72 17.40 14.42
CA GLU A 342 2.28 17.59 15.80
C GLU A 342 3.25 16.96 16.80
N ARG A 343 3.79 17.79 17.71
CA ARG A 343 4.76 17.35 18.73
C ARG A 343 4.21 16.37 19.75
N ARG A 344 2.90 16.35 20.01
CA ARG A 344 2.28 15.41 20.97
C ARG A 344 2.47 13.95 20.53
N PHE A 345 2.27 13.67 19.25
CA PHE A 345 2.46 12.33 18.69
C PHE A 345 3.94 11.95 18.69
N ALA A 346 4.83 12.90 18.40
CA ALA A 346 6.26 12.67 18.48
C ALA A 346 6.70 12.31 19.93
N ALA A 347 6.23 13.04 20.93
CA ALA A 347 6.57 12.77 22.33
C ALA A 347 6.09 11.38 22.80
N GLU A 348 4.88 10.99 22.41
CA GLU A 348 4.34 9.68 22.75
C GLU A 348 5.05 8.55 21.99
N ALA A 349 5.33 8.74 20.70
CA ALA A 349 6.12 7.83 19.88
C ALA A 349 7.53 7.63 20.46
N GLU A 350 8.19 8.70 20.90
CA GLU A 350 9.53 8.64 21.51
C GLU A 350 9.55 7.67 22.70
N SER A 351 8.59 7.82 23.62
CA SER A 351 8.48 6.97 24.82
C SER A 351 8.31 5.49 24.46
N LEU A 352 7.40 5.19 23.53
CA LEU A 352 7.11 3.81 23.12
C LEU A 352 8.27 3.16 22.35
N LEU A 353 8.88 3.91 21.43
CA LEU A 353 9.98 3.41 20.59
C LEU A 353 11.28 3.26 21.40
N GLU A 354 11.55 4.14 22.37
CA GLU A 354 12.67 3.94 23.30
C GLU A 354 12.50 2.70 24.17
N ALA A 355 11.28 2.46 24.69
CA ALA A 355 10.99 1.24 25.46
C ALA A 355 11.16 -0.01 24.59
N THR A 356 10.69 0.03 23.35
CA THR A 356 10.82 -1.06 22.37
C THR A 356 12.28 -1.35 22.06
N ARG A 357 13.09 -0.32 21.79
CA ARG A 357 14.52 -0.46 21.44
C ARG A 357 15.35 -1.10 22.56
N LYS A 358 14.94 -1.00 23.83
CA LYS A 358 15.61 -1.68 24.95
C LYS A 358 15.47 -3.21 24.85
N ILE A 359 14.40 -3.68 24.22
CA ILE A 359 14.04 -5.10 24.06
C ILE A 359 14.57 -5.62 22.71
N ALA A 360 14.18 -4.98 21.60
CA ALA A 360 14.62 -5.30 20.25
C ALA A 360 15.62 -4.24 19.76
N ARG A 361 16.90 -4.47 20.05
CA ARG A 361 17.97 -3.48 19.82
C ARG A 361 18.39 -3.35 18.36
N ASP A 362 18.11 -4.37 17.57
CA ASP A 362 18.41 -4.53 16.15
C ASP A 362 17.23 -4.20 15.24
N ASP A 363 16.12 -3.71 15.80
CA ASP A 363 14.94 -3.31 15.05
C ASP A 363 15.19 -2.00 14.29
N VAL A 364 15.66 -2.12 13.05
CA VAL A 364 16.05 -0.98 12.21
C VAL A 364 14.87 -0.06 11.91
N GLU A 365 13.65 -0.58 11.77
CA GLU A 365 12.44 0.23 11.56
C GLU A 365 12.18 1.12 12.78
N VAL A 366 12.29 0.58 14.00
CA VAL A 366 12.18 1.36 15.25
C VAL A 366 13.30 2.40 15.36
N ILE A 367 14.54 2.06 14.99
CA ILE A 367 15.67 2.99 15.01
C ILE A 367 15.44 4.16 14.05
N ASP A 368 14.98 3.88 12.82
CA ASP A 368 14.66 4.90 11.81
C ASP A 368 13.58 5.86 12.33
N TRP A 369 12.42 5.32 12.71
CA TRP A 369 11.29 6.12 13.17
C TRP A 369 11.55 6.84 14.49
N LEU A 370 12.35 6.27 15.39
CA LEU A 370 12.81 6.99 16.59
C LEU A 370 13.71 8.16 16.20
N GLY A 371 14.61 8.00 15.22
CA GLY A 371 15.42 9.10 14.69
C GLY A 371 14.56 10.24 14.11
N VAL A 372 13.54 9.91 13.31
CA VAL A 372 12.55 10.88 12.80
C VAL A 372 11.86 11.62 13.94
N THR A 373 11.41 10.86 14.94
CA THR A 373 10.73 11.39 16.12
C THR A 373 11.62 12.36 16.90
N LYS A 374 12.88 11.98 17.14
CA LYS A 374 13.89 12.83 17.81
C LYS A 374 14.13 14.12 17.03
N LEU A 375 14.22 14.05 15.70
CA LEU A 375 14.38 15.24 14.86
C LEU A 375 13.18 16.20 15.00
N LEU A 376 11.94 15.69 14.98
CA LEU A 376 10.73 16.51 15.16
C LEU A 376 10.67 17.19 16.54
N LEU A 377 11.26 16.55 17.55
CA LEU A 377 11.38 17.09 18.91
C LEU A 377 12.59 18.03 19.07
N GLY A 378 13.37 18.27 18.01
CA GLY A 378 14.56 19.14 18.04
C GLY A 378 15.81 18.49 18.62
N LYS A 379 15.79 17.17 18.88
CA LYS A 379 16.93 16.38 19.39
C LYS A 379 17.82 15.92 18.24
N THR A 380 18.33 16.89 17.48
CA THR A 380 19.03 16.71 16.21
C THR A 380 20.27 15.80 16.30
N PRO A 381 21.18 15.93 17.30
CA PRO A 381 22.34 15.04 17.40
C PRO A 381 21.96 13.58 17.69
N GLU A 382 20.91 13.36 18.50
CA GLU A 382 20.41 12.01 18.82
C GLU A 382 19.82 11.34 17.58
N ALA A 383 19.09 12.08 16.74
CA ALA A 383 18.54 11.58 15.48
C ALA A 383 19.64 11.07 14.53
N ARG A 384 20.71 11.87 14.33
CA ARG A 384 21.85 11.45 13.50
C ARG A 384 22.51 10.18 14.04
N ALA A 385 22.77 10.13 15.35
CA ALA A 385 23.42 8.99 16.00
C ALA A 385 22.56 7.71 15.89
N LEU A 386 21.23 7.84 16.01
CA LEU A 386 20.29 6.74 15.79
C LEU A 386 20.41 6.18 14.38
N TRP A 387 20.27 7.03 13.36
CA TRP A 387 20.34 6.57 11.97
C TRP A 387 21.71 5.97 11.62
N GLN A 388 22.80 6.55 12.13
CA GLN A 388 24.14 5.96 11.98
C GLN A 388 24.24 4.58 12.64
N SER A 389 23.65 4.40 13.83
CA SER A 389 23.63 3.10 14.51
C SER A 389 22.77 2.06 13.78
N GLY A 390 21.64 2.48 13.19
CA GLY A 390 20.82 1.60 12.35
C GLY A 390 21.56 1.18 11.08
N LEU A 391 22.31 2.10 10.48
CA LEU A 391 23.06 1.83 9.26
C LEU A 391 24.26 0.91 9.52
N ALA A 392 24.76 0.87 10.75
CA ALA A 392 25.76 -0.13 11.17
C ALA A 392 25.18 -1.55 11.26
N LEU A 393 23.87 -1.68 11.53
CA LEU A 393 23.16 -2.97 11.55
C LEU A 393 22.76 -3.41 10.13
N GLU A 394 22.24 -2.47 9.35
CA GLU A 394 21.83 -2.70 7.96
C GLU A 394 22.50 -1.69 7.01
N PRO A 395 23.73 -1.96 6.53
CA PRO A 395 24.50 -1.02 5.71
C PRO A 395 23.86 -0.64 4.37
N ARG A 396 22.91 -1.45 3.90
CA ARG A 396 22.13 -1.26 2.66
C ARG A 396 20.68 -0.84 2.92
N SER A 397 20.36 -0.36 4.13
CA SER A 397 19.02 0.18 4.43
C SER A 397 18.80 1.48 3.66
N GLU A 398 17.93 1.42 2.64
CA GLU A 398 17.60 2.56 1.80
C GLU A 398 17.01 3.72 2.61
N SER A 399 16.09 3.44 3.54
CA SER A 399 15.44 4.48 4.34
C SER A 399 16.46 5.25 5.17
N LEU A 400 17.36 4.54 5.88
CA LEU A 400 18.40 5.16 6.69
C LEU A 400 19.42 5.96 5.86
N LEU A 401 19.82 5.44 4.70
CA LEU A 401 20.69 6.15 3.78
C LEU A 401 20.01 7.44 3.27
N VAL A 402 18.72 7.39 2.92
CA VAL A 402 17.93 8.59 2.57
C VAL A 402 17.89 9.58 3.73
N ARG A 403 17.60 9.12 4.96
CA ARG A 403 17.56 10.01 6.14
C ARG A 403 18.89 10.73 6.30
N LEU A 404 20.02 10.00 6.27
CA LEU A 404 21.35 10.57 6.48
C LEU A 404 21.82 11.46 5.31
N ALA A 405 21.54 11.09 4.06
CA ALA A 405 21.90 11.89 2.89
C ALA A 405 21.25 13.28 2.92
N PHE A 406 19.94 13.32 3.12
CA PHE A 406 19.18 14.58 3.20
C PHE A 406 19.54 15.37 4.45
N PHE A 407 19.68 14.70 5.59
CA PHE A 407 20.07 15.35 6.83
C PHE A 407 21.46 15.99 6.75
N SER A 408 22.46 15.31 6.20
CA SER A 408 23.79 15.87 5.96
C SER A 408 23.75 17.04 4.99
N HIS A 409 22.91 16.98 3.94
CA HIS A 409 22.72 18.09 3.02
C HIS A 409 22.15 19.33 3.72
N ASP A 410 21.13 19.17 4.56
CA ASP A 410 20.50 20.26 5.31
C ASP A 410 21.48 20.91 6.31
N LEU A 411 22.38 20.11 6.90
CA LEU A 411 23.47 20.61 7.75
C LEU A 411 24.66 21.21 6.98
N ARG A 412 24.61 21.21 5.65
CA ARG A 412 25.68 21.65 4.74
C ARG A 412 26.98 20.83 4.85
N ASP A 413 26.89 19.61 5.38
CA ASP A 413 27.96 18.61 5.32
C ASP A 413 27.93 17.94 3.94
N LEU A 414 28.28 18.72 2.91
CA LEU A 414 28.18 18.32 1.51
C LEU A 414 29.02 17.08 1.17
N PRO A 415 30.25 16.89 1.70
CA PRO A 415 31.01 15.66 1.47
C PRO A 415 30.30 14.41 2.01
N ALA A 416 29.78 14.46 3.25
CA ALA A 416 29.06 13.32 3.81
C ALA A 416 27.73 13.06 3.08
N ALA A 417 27.02 14.12 2.68
CA ALA A 417 25.81 13.98 1.87
C ALA A 417 26.12 13.26 0.54
N ALA A 418 27.20 13.65 -0.14
CA ALA A 418 27.62 13.02 -1.38
C ALA A 418 27.96 11.53 -1.22
N ASP A 419 28.65 11.16 -0.13
CA ASP A 419 28.96 9.76 0.20
C ASP A 419 27.69 8.92 0.41
N TYR A 420 26.73 9.43 1.18
CA TYR A 420 25.46 8.71 1.40
C TYR A 420 24.65 8.56 0.11
N PHE A 421 24.66 9.55 -0.78
CA PHE A 421 24.02 9.41 -2.10
C PHE A 421 24.73 8.39 -2.98
N ASP A 422 26.07 8.35 -3.00
CA ASP A 422 26.83 7.34 -3.74
C ASP A 422 26.46 5.91 -3.25
N ARG A 423 26.33 5.72 -1.93
CA ARG A 423 25.83 4.48 -1.34
C ARG A 423 24.36 4.20 -1.63
N LEU A 424 23.51 5.22 -1.75
CA LEU A 424 22.11 5.04 -2.17
C LEU A 424 22.02 4.44 -3.56
N PHE A 425 22.91 4.80 -4.48
CA PHE A 425 22.87 4.25 -5.85
C PHE A 425 23.23 2.77 -5.91
N GLU A 426 23.95 2.22 -4.91
CA GLU A 426 24.16 0.78 -4.78
C GLU A 426 22.89 0.01 -4.34
N VAL A 427 21.86 0.73 -3.90
CA VAL A 427 20.61 0.18 -3.35
C VAL A 427 19.40 0.54 -4.22
N ASN A 428 19.35 1.77 -4.72
CA ASN A 428 18.32 2.31 -5.60
C ASN A 428 18.94 3.25 -6.66
N PRO A 429 19.43 2.68 -7.79
CA PRO A 429 19.99 3.46 -8.90
C PRO A 429 18.93 4.06 -9.85
N SER A 430 17.64 3.83 -9.59
CA SER A 430 16.55 4.20 -10.49
C SER A 430 15.61 5.23 -9.88
N HIS A 431 16.15 6.17 -9.09
CA HIS A 431 15.39 7.26 -8.50
C HIS A 431 15.89 8.62 -8.97
N ALA A 432 15.10 9.28 -9.84
CA ALA A 432 15.49 10.55 -10.47
C ALA A 432 15.88 11.66 -9.48
N ALA A 433 15.13 11.80 -8.39
CA ALA A 433 15.37 12.81 -7.38
C ALA A 433 16.70 12.63 -6.62
N PHE A 434 17.18 11.40 -6.45
CA PHE A 434 18.47 11.14 -5.80
C PHE A 434 19.62 11.61 -6.69
N HIS A 435 19.59 11.26 -7.98
CA HIS A 435 20.54 11.76 -8.97
C HIS A 435 20.53 13.29 -9.06
N GLY A 436 19.33 13.91 -9.07
CA GLY A 436 19.19 15.36 -9.09
C GLY A 436 19.84 16.03 -7.87
N ARG A 437 19.59 15.52 -6.65
CA ARG A 437 20.21 16.06 -5.43
C ARG A 437 21.71 15.85 -5.41
N GLN A 438 22.19 14.69 -5.84
CA GLN A 438 23.63 14.44 -5.93
C GLN A 438 24.31 15.42 -6.89
N ALA A 439 23.70 15.68 -8.05
CA ALA A 439 24.19 16.68 -8.99
C ALA A 439 24.32 18.08 -8.35
N HIS A 440 23.32 18.50 -7.57
CA HIS A 440 23.37 19.76 -6.84
C HIS A 440 24.55 19.83 -5.86
N ILE A 441 24.71 18.77 -5.05
CA ILE A 441 25.77 18.68 -4.05
C ILE A 441 27.15 18.71 -4.71
N LEU A 442 27.36 17.90 -5.76
CA LEU A 442 28.61 17.85 -6.51
C LEU A 442 28.93 19.19 -7.18
N GLY A 443 27.92 19.89 -7.71
CA GLY A 443 28.08 21.24 -8.27
C GLY A 443 28.53 22.26 -7.23
N GLN A 444 28.04 22.16 -5.98
CA GLN A 444 28.50 23.00 -4.87
C GLN A 444 29.93 22.66 -4.43
N LEU A 445 30.31 21.39 -4.48
CA LEU A 445 31.68 20.91 -4.22
C LEU A 445 32.66 21.21 -5.37
N GLY A 446 32.19 21.75 -6.50
CA GLY A 446 33.01 22.05 -7.67
C GLY A 446 33.34 20.84 -8.56
N ASN A 447 32.77 19.67 -8.27
CA ASN A 447 32.93 18.47 -9.09
C ASN A 447 31.94 18.51 -10.27
N PHE A 448 32.19 19.42 -11.20
CA PHE A 448 31.24 19.75 -12.26
C PHE A 448 31.02 18.61 -13.26
N ASP A 449 32.02 17.77 -13.53
CA ASP A 449 31.86 16.67 -14.49
C ASP A 449 30.91 15.60 -13.95
N ARG A 450 31.10 15.14 -12.70
CA ARG A 450 30.15 14.22 -12.07
C ARG A 450 28.78 14.88 -11.87
N ALA A 451 28.74 16.17 -11.50
CA ALA A 451 27.46 16.88 -11.35
C ALA A 451 26.62 16.85 -12.64
N ILE A 452 27.24 17.05 -13.80
CA ILE A 452 26.54 16.98 -15.09
C ILE A 452 26.08 15.55 -15.40
N GLN A 453 26.91 14.54 -15.12
CA GLN A 453 26.54 13.12 -15.32
C GLN A 453 25.30 12.75 -14.51
N GLU A 454 25.31 13.04 -13.20
CA GLU A 454 24.17 12.77 -12.32
C GLU A 454 22.93 13.57 -12.71
N ALA A 455 23.07 14.83 -13.12
CA ALA A 455 21.94 15.63 -13.56
C ALA A 455 21.32 15.09 -14.86
N ASN A 456 22.14 14.63 -15.81
CA ASN A 456 21.65 14.00 -17.03
C ASN A 456 20.92 12.69 -16.70
N ARG A 457 21.44 11.87 -15.79
CA ARG A 457 20.75 10.66 -15.34
C ARG A 457 19.40 10.97 -14.69
N ALA A 458 19.32 12.03 -13.89
CA ALA A 458 18.06 12.50 -13.32
C ALA A 458 17.04 12.88 -14.40
N ILE A 459 17.47 13.60 -15.45
CA ILE A 459 16.61 14.04 -16.57
C ILE A 459 16.18 12.87 -17.46
N GLU A 460 17.03 11.84 -17.64
CA GLU A 460 16.66 10.61 -18.36
C GLU A 460 15.52 9.87 -17.66
N LEU A 461 15.57 9.76 -16.33
CA LEU A 461 14.56 9.10 -15.51
C LEU A 461 13.29 9.95 -15.40
N ASP A 462 13.44 11.24 -15.06
CA ASP A 462 12.37 12.21 -14.97
C ASP A 462 12.75 13.56 -15.63
N PRO A 463 12.33 13.78 -16.88
CA PRO A 463 12.62 15.03 -17.61
C PRO A 463 11.82 16.24 -17.11
N THR A 464 10.99 16.11 -16.06
CA THR A 464 10.28 17.26 -15.47
C THR A 464 10.98 17.97 -14.35
N LEU A 465 12.14 17.48 -13.93
CA LEU A 465 12.86 18.08 -12.80
C LEU A 465 13.42 19.45 -13.20
N SER A 466 12.57 20.48 -13.18
CA SER A 466 12.90 21.85 -13.56
C SER A 466 14.07 22.38 -12.72
N GLN A 467 14.11 22.00 -11.44
CA GLN A 467 15.19 22.29 -10.53
C GLN A 467 16.55 21.71 -10.97
N VAL A 468 16.58 20.54 -11.60
CA VAL A 468 17.82 19.93 -12.11
C VAL A 468 18.34 20.70 -13.32
N HIS A 469 17.46 21.18 -14.20
CA HIS A 469 17.84 22.08 -15.27
C HIS A 469 18.44 23.40 -14.73
N GLU A 470 17.90 23.95 -13.65
CA GLU A 470 18.52 25.14 -13.02
C GLU A 470 19.91 24.86 -12.49
N TRP A 471 20.13 23.71 -11.87
CA TRP A 471 21.45 23.32 -11.37
C TRP A 471 22.44 23.09 -12.51
N LEU A 472 22.04 22.43 -13.60
CA LEU A 472 22.85 22.32 -14.81
C LEU A 472 23.20 23.68 -15.39
N ALA A 473 22.24 24.61 -15.45
CA ALA A 473 22.50 25.95 -15.94
C ALA A 473 23.57 26.69 -15.10
N GLN A 474 23.52 26.56 -13.77
CA GLN A 474 24.51 27.13 -12.86
C GLN A 474 25.89 26.48 -13.03
N VAL A 475 25.94 25.16 -13.16
CA VAL A 475 27.19 24.41 -13.39
C VAL A 475 27.82 24.82 -14.73
N HIS A 476 27.07 24.83 -15.82
CA HIS A 476 27.56 25.25 -17.14
C HIS A 476 27.99 26.72 -17.16
N GLN A 477 27.30 27.60 -16.43
CA GLN A 477 27.71 29.00 -16.29
C GLN A 477 29.08 29.12 -15.60
N ARG A 478 29.31 28.35 -14.52
CA ARG A 478 30.60 28.32 -13.81
C ARG A 478 31.74 27.73 -14.66
N ARG A 479 31.42 26.83 -15.59
CA ARG A 479 32.37 26.29 -16.58
C ARG A 479 32.59 27.20 -17.81
N GLY A 480 31.90 28.34 -17.90
CA GLY A 480 31.97 29.23 -19.06
C GLY A 480 31.20 28.74 -20.30
N GLN A 481 30.41 27.69 -20.19
CA GLN A 481 29.62 27.09 -21.27
C GLN A 481 28.26 27.80 -21.42
N LYS A 482 28.30 29.03 -21.95
CA LYS A 482 27.14 29.94 -22.00
C LYS A 482 25.93 29.39 -22.75
N ASP A 483 26.14 28.69 -23.87
CA ASP A 483 25.03 28.20 -24.70
C ASP A 483 24.26 27.08 -24.01
N LEU A 484 24.98 26.14 -23.38
CA LEU A 484 24.37 25.08 -22.56
C LEU A 484 23.64 25.66 -21.35
N SER A 485 24.24 26.66 -20.69
CA SER A 485 23.59 27.35 -19.56
C SER A 485 22.25 27.98 -19.97
N LYS A 486 22.21 28.70 -21.10
CA LYS A 486 20.97 29.27 -21.64
C LYS A 486 19.93 28.20 -22.00
N TYR A 487 20.36 27.10 -22.62
CA TYR A 487 19.47 25.99 -22.95
C TYR A 487 18.78 25.44 -21.70
N HIS A 488 19.53 25.14 -20.63
CA HIS A 488 18.93 24.60 -19.41
C HIS A 488 18.08 25.63 -18.65
N GLN A 489 18.42 26.93 -18.67
CA GLN A 489 17.56 28.00 -18.14
C GLN A 489 16.21 28.03 -18.86
N GLU A 490 16.24 27.93 -20.18
CA GLU A 490 15.04 27.92 -21.01
C GLU A 490 14.17 26.69 -20.74
N MET A 491 14.78 25.51 -20.62
CA MET A 491 14.06 24.28 -20.26
C MET A 491 13.41 24.38 -18.88
N ALA A 492 14.13 24.86 -17.86
CA ALA A 492 13.59 25.07 -16.53
C ALA A 492 12.39 26.03 -16.54
N ARG A 493 12.49 27.11 -17.33
CA ARG A 493 11.40 28.08 -17.52
C ARG A 493 10.17 27.45 -18.17
N LYS A 494 10.36 26.69 -19.26
CA LYS A 494 9.27 25.99 -19.96
C LYS A 494 8.55 24.99 -19.06
N LEU A 495 9.30 24.19 -18.30
CA LEU A 495 8.75 23.21 -17.35
C LEU A 495 7.91 23.89 -16.26
N ARG A 496 8.41 24.97 -15.65
CA ARG A 496 7.65 25.74 -14.66
C ARG A 496 6.37 26.33 -15.21
N GLN A 497 6.41 26.86 -16.43
CA GLN A 497 5.21 27.38 -17.09
C GLN A 497 4.17 26.29 -17.37
N ALA A 498 4.62 25.05 -17.56
CA ALA A 498 3.76 23.89 -17.70
C ALA A 498 3.33 23.27 -16.34
N GLY A 499 3.74 23.86 -15.20
CA GLY A 499 3.36 23.42 -13.86
C GLY A 499 4.33 22.43 -13.19
N PHE A 500 5.61 22.40 -13.59
CA PHE A 500 6.64 21.45 -13.13
C PHE A 500 7.87 22.09 -12.48
#